data_AF-A0A6C8XFR3-F1
#
_entry.id   AF-A0A6C8XFR3-F1
#
_cell.length_a   1.000
_cell.length_b   1.000
_cell.length_c   1.000
_cell.angle_alpha   90.00
_cell.angle_beta   90.00
_cell.angle_gamma   90.00
#
_symmetry.space_group_name_H-M   'P 1'
#
loop_
_entity.id
_entity.type
_entity.pdbx_description
1 polymer ?
#
loop_
_entity_poly.entity_id
_entity_poly.type
_entity_poly.pdbx_seq_one_letter_code
_entity_poly.pdbx_strand_id
1 'polypeptide(L)'
;MNNKLTDERVSNATLIRLIQWAEQHNSHYVAAALCELQERRKADSAEPAGYHVIKECGKVGCSVATLEEAEKTRDFWNKKWIIRPYFYSAAPAPVVPDDWVMVPKEPTRQMMAQGHFAMKGTDRGKFRRIYQAMITAAPDLNKGGINAE
;
A
#
# COMPACT_ATOMS: atom_id res chain seq x y z
N MET A 1 24.41 21.77 19.69
CA MET A 1 23.01 22.23 19.61
C MET A 1 22.11 21.01 19.66
N ASN A 2 21.46 20.76 20.81
CA ASN A 2 20.57 19.61 21.00
C ASN A 2 19.18 19.98 20.50
N ASN A 3 18.90 19.72 19.22
CA ASN A 3 17.56 19.85 18.68
C ASN A 3 16.72 18.64 19.10
N LYS A 4 16.33 18.59 20.38
CA LYS A 4 15.23 17.74 20.83
C LYS A 4 13.95 18.47 20.44
N LEU A 5 13.50 18.33 19.19
CA LEU A 5 12.09 18.50 18.90
C LEU A 5 11.38 17.42 19.72
N THR A 6 10.82 17.80 20.86
CA THR A 6 9.86 16.95 21.53
C THR A 6 8.67 16.80 20.57
N ASP A 7 8.29 15.56 20.28
CA ASP A 7 7.12 15.17 19.47
C ASP A 7 5.80 15.53 20.18
N GLU A 8 5.75 16.68 20.87
CA GLU A 8 4.54 17.19 21.51
C GLU A 8 3.59 17.69 20.42
N ARG A 9 2.88 16.73 19.84
CA ARG A 9 1.85 16.99 18.83
C ARG A 9 0.74 17.79 19.49
N VAL A 10 0.39 18.92 18.89
CA VAL A 10 -0.83 19.68 19.20
C VAL A 10 -2.02 18.72 19.19
N SER A 11 -2.82 18.70 20.27
CA SER A 11 -3.97 17.79 20.37
C SER A 11 -4.98 18.01 19.24
N ASN A 12 -5.73 16.97 18.85
CA ASN A 12 -6.79 17.12 17.84
C ASN A 12 -7.87 18.12 18.27
N ALA A 13 -8.18 18.22 19.57
CA ALA A 13 -9.11 19.21 20.10
C ALA A 13 -8.58 20.65 19.90
N THR A 14 -7.28 20.87 20.08
CA THR A 14 -6.63 22.16 19.82
C THR A 14 -6.62 22.48 18.32
N LEU A 15 -6.37 21.48 17.46
CA LEU A 15 -6.36 21.66 16.01
C LEU A 15 -7.73 22.11 15.48
N ILE A 16 -8.82 21.49 15.95
CA ILE A 16 -10.20 21.87 15.59
C ILE A 16 -10.50 23.31 15.99
N ARG A 17 -10.10 23.74 17.20
CA ARG A 17 -10.29 25.13 17.66
C ARG A 17 -9.52 26.13 16.80
N LEU A 18 -8.32 25.78 16.35
CA LEU A 18 -7.52 26.65 15.46
C LEU A 18 -8.14 26.78 14.06
N ILE A 19 -8.75 25.71 13.53
CA ILE A 19 -9.48 25.75 12.26
C ILE A 19 -10.67 26.71 12.37
N GLN A 20 -11.50 26.53 13.42
CA GLN A 20 -12.66 27.41 13.66
C GLN A 20 -12.25 28.89 13.81
N TRP A 21 -11.16 29.14 14.53
CA TRP A 21 -10.61 30.49 14.65
C TRP A 21 -10.17 31.05 13.28
N ALA A 22 -9.47 30.25 12.47
CA ALA A 22 -8.99 30.68 11.16
C ALA A 22 -10.14 30.99 10.19
N GLU A 23 -11.21 30.18 10.22
CA GLU A 23 -12.43 30.41 9.44
C GLU A 23 -13.13 31.70 9.87
N GLN A 24 -13.28 31.95 11.18
CA GLN A 24 -13.91 33.17 11.71
C GLN A 24 -13.17 34.46 11.33
N HIS A 25 -11.85 34.38 11.13
CA HIS A 25 -11.00 35.53 10.83
C HIS A 25 -10.65 35.64 9.34
N ASN A 26 -11.36 34.92 8.45
CA ASN A 26 -11.11 34.88 7.00
C ASN A 26 -9.65 34.53 6.63
N SER A 27 -9.00 33.72 7.46
CA SER A 27 -7.64 33.26 7.21
C SER A 27 -7.66 31.96 6.40
N HIS A 28 -8.09 32.07 5.14
CA HIS A 28 -8.39 30.92 4.28
C HIS A 28 -7.19 29.97 4.09
N TYR A 29 -5.98 30.51 3.97
CA TYR A 29 -4.75 29.70 3.83
C TYR A 29 -4.42 28.91 5.11
N VAL A 30 -4.66 29.50 6.28
CA VAL A 30 -4.40 28.84 7.57
C VAL A 30 -5.45 27.76 7.82
N ALA A 31 -6.73 28.05 7.53
CA ALA A 31 -7.79 27.05 7.62
C ALA A 31 -7.51 25.83 6.71
N ALA A 32 -7.16 26.07 5.44
CA ALA A 32 -6.82 25.00 4.50
C ALA A 32 -5.65 24.14 4.97
N ALA A 33 -4.55 24.76 5.41
CA ALA A 33 -3.38 24.03 5.90
C ALA A 33 -3.66 23.20 7.16
N LEU A 34 -4.49 23.72 8.08
CA LEU A 34 -4.87 23.01 9.29
C LEU A 34 -5.86 21.86 9.01
N CYS A 35 -6.78 22.04 8.07
CA CYS A 35 -7.67 20.98 7.59
C CYS A 35 -6.88 19.85 6.92
N GLU A 36 -5.92 20.17 6.04
CA GLU A 36 -5.02 19.17 5.47
C GLU A 36 -4.24 18.41 6.55
N LEU A 37 -3.73 19.12 7.56
CA LEU A 37 -3.04 18.50 8.69
C LEU A 37 -3.97 17.58 9.49
N GLN A 38 -5.25 17.94 9.65
CA GLN A 38 -6.24 17.11 10.32
C GLN A 38 -6.52 15.82 9.52
N GLU A 39 -6.70 15.92 8.21
CA GLU A 39 -6.94 14.75 7.35
C GLU A 39 -5.72 13.81 7.28
N ARG A 40 -4.50 14.36 7.20
CA ARG A 40 -3.28 13.54 7.29
C ARG A 40 -3.18 12.79 8.61
N ARG A 41 -3.59 13.41 9.73
CA ARG A 41 -3.64 12.75 11.04
C ARG A 41 -4.70 11.66 11.13
N LYS A 42 -5.85 11.83 10.47
CA LYS A 42 -6.87 10.77 10.36
C LYS A 42 -6.36 9.61 9.50
N ALA A 43 -5.63 9.90 8.42
CA ALA A 43 -4.99 8.88 7.59
C ALA A 43 -3.88 8.12 8.35
N ASP A 44 -3.08 8.81 9.17
CA ASP A 44 -2.09 8.21 10.07
C ASP A 44 -2.72 7.44 11.24
N SER A 45 -4.02 7.61 11.48
CA SER A 45 -4.79 6.86 12.48
C SER A 45 -5.32 5.52 11.94
N ALA A 46 -4.96 5.13 10.72
CA ALA A 46 -5.25 3.81 10.19
C ALA A 46 -4.67 2.72 11.11
N GLU A 47 -5.39 1.60 11.24
CA GLU A 47 -4.87 0.45 12.00
C GLU A 47 -3.56 0.00 11.35
N PRO A 48 -2.47 -0.14 12.13
CA PRO A 48 -1.19 -0.55 11.58
C PRO A 48 -1.30 -1.97 11.02
N ALA A 49 -0.56 -2.24 9.94
CA ALA A 49 -0.49 -3.56 9.32
C ALA A 49 0.09 -4.65 10.26
N GLY A 50 0.76 -4.20 11.32
CA GLY A 50 1.18 -5.02 12.46
C GLY A 50 2.12 -4.25 13.38
N TYR A 51 2.75 -4.96 14.30
CA TYR A 51 3.65 -4.43 15.31
C TYR A 51 4.99 -5.16 15.30
N HIS A 52 6.07 -4.40 15.30
CA HIS A 52 7.42 -4.92 15.52
C HIS A 52 7.73 -4.94 17.00
N VAL A 53 8.26 -6.06 17.49
CA VAL A 53 8.90 -6.14 18.81
C VAL A 53 10.40 -6.01 18.61
N ILE A 54 10.97 -4.91 19.11
CA ILE A 54 12.34 -4.47 18.87
C ILE A 54 13.16 -4.71 20.14
N LYS A 55 14.27 -5.42 19.97
CA LYS A 55 15.21 -5.73 21.06
C LYS A 55 15.95 -4.48 21.51
N GLU A 56 16.56 -4.51 22.69
CA GLU A 56 17.40 -3.41 23.21
C GLU A 56 18.53 -3.00 22.24
N CYS A 57 19.03 -3.93 21.43
CA CYS A 57 20.04 -3.65 20.41
C CYS A 57 19.50 -2.94 19.14
N GLY A 58 18.23 -2.56 19.12
CA GLY A 58 17.58 -1.87 18.00
C GLY A 58 17.18 -2.77 16.81
N LYS A 59 17.46 -4.08 16.89
CA LYS A 59 17.06 -5.05 15.85
C LYS A 59 15.63 -5.54 16.08
N VAL A 60 14.87 -5.71 14.99
CA VAL A 60 13.55 -6.35 15.03
C VAL A 60 13.72 -7.80 15.44
N GLY A 61 13.08 -8.20 16.53
CA GLY A 61 13.05 -9.58 17.01
C GLY A 61 11.96 -10.40 16.33
N CYS A 62 10.75 -9.84 16.28
CA CYS A 62 9.60 -10.44 15.60
C CYS A 62 8.61 -9.36 15.13
N SER A 63 7.72 -9.76 14.22
CA SER A 63 6.61 -8.96 13.71
C SER A 63 5.33 -9.76 13.93
N VAL A 64 4.30 -9.12 14.46
CA VAL A 64 3.00 -9.73 14.77
C VAL A 64 1.87 -8.85 14.27
N ALA A 65 0.71 -9.44 14.01
CA ALA A 65 -0.41 -8.70 13.41
C ALA A 65 -1.12 -7.79 14.42
N THR A 66 -1.17 -8.19 15.70
CA THR A 66 -1.95 -7.49 16.73
C THR A 66 -1.08 -6.90 17.84
N LEU A 67 -1.57 -5.85 18.50
CA LEU A 67 -0.89 -5.22 19.63
C LEU A 67 -0.79 -6.19 20.82
N GLU A 68 -1.85 -6.94 21.07
CA GLU A 68 -1.92 -7.90 22.18
C GLU A 68 -0.85 -9.00 22.05
N GLU A 69 -0.65 -9.53 20.84
CA GLU A 69 0.42 -10.49 20.57
C GLU A 69 1.81 -9.86 20.77
N ALA A 70 1.97 -8.59 20.41
CA ALA A 70 3.23 -7.88 20.57
C ALA A 70 3.56 -7.68 22.06
N GLU A 71 2.56 -7.33 22.86
CA GLU A 71 2.67 -7.17 24.31
C GLU A 71 2.99 -8.48 25.01
N LYS A 72 2.26 -9.57 24.69
CA LYS A 72 2.57 -10.91 25.21
C LYS A 72 3.99 -11.33 24.87
N THR A 73 4.43 -11.09 23.63
CA THR A 73 5.78 -11.45 23.18
C THR A 73 6.86 -10.63 23.89
N ARG A 74 6.66 -9.31 24.03
CA ARG A 74 7.54 -8.45 24.82
C ARG A 74 7.62 -8.92 26.27
N ASP A 75 6.47 -9.15 26.91
CA ASP A 75 6.40 -9.45 28.34
C ASP A 75 6.95 -10.83 28.70
N PHE A 76 6.84 -11.80 27.78
CA PHE A 76 7.45 -13.12 27.93
C PHE A 76 8.98 -13.07 27.82
N TRP A 77 9.52 -12.31 26.87
CA TRP A 77 10.97 -12.31 26.59
C TRP A 77 11.74 -11.25 27.39
N ASN A 78 11.32 -9.98 27.33
CA ASN A 78 11.92 -8.87 28.06
C ASN A 78 11.01 -7.64 28.00
N LYS A 79 10.50 -7.21 29.16
CA LYS A 79 9.63 -6.02 29.31
C LYS A 79 10.25 -4.70 28.82
N LYS A 80 11.57 -4.63 28.65
CA LYS A 80 12.29 -3.45 28.13
C LYS A 80 12.27 -3.37 26.60
N TRP A 81 11.83 -4.41 25.89
CA TRP A 81 11.72 -4.38 24.43
C TRP A 81 10.61 -3.42 23.98
N ILE A 82 10.83 -2.78 22.84
CA ILE A 82 9.98 -1.70 22.33
C ILE A 82 9.01 -2.27 21.31
N ILE A 83 7.73 -1.91 21.40
CA ILE A 83 6.72 -2.25 20.41
C ILE A 83 6.54 -1.03 19.49
N ARG A 84 6.62 -1.23 18.17
CA ARG A 84 6.44 -0.15 17.20
C ARG A 84 5.48 -0.58 16.09
N PRO A 85 4.42 0.19 15.78
CA PRO A 85 3.55 -0.11 14.66
C PRO A 85 4.31 -0.02 13.33
N TYR A 86 4.01 -0.91 12.39
CA TYR A 86 4.46 -0.83 11.00
C TYR A 86 3.27 -0.88 10.04
N PHE A 87 3.39 -0.15 8.93
CA PHE A 87 2.29 0.12 8.00
C PHE A 87 2.48 -0.55 6.64
N TYR A 88 3.39 -1.51 6.53
CA TYR A 88 3.53 -2.30 5.29
C TYR A 88 2.34 -3.25 5.13
N SER A 89 1.21 -2.75 4.63
CA SER A 89 0.25 -3.60 3.94
C SER A 89 0.81 -3.87 2.54
N ALA A 90 0.93 -5.15 2.18
CA ALA A 90 1.18 -5.49 0.79
C ALA A 90 0.02 -4.92 -0.04
N ALA A 91 0.32 -4.26 -1.17
CA ALA A 91 -0.74 -3.88 -2.10
C ALA A 91 -1.56 -5.13 -2.43
N PRO A 92 -2.91 -5.04 -2.45
CA PRO A 92 -3.75 -6.19 -2.76
C PRO A 92 -3.29 -6.80 -4.07
N ALA A 93 -3.07 -8.11 -4.09
CA ALA A 93 -2.71 -8.80 -5.31
C ALA A 93 -3.78 -8.55 -6.37
N PRO A 94 -3.41 -8.34 -7.65
CA PRO A 94 -4.40 -8.17 -8.70
C PRO A 94 -5.33 -9.39 -8.72
N VAL A 95 -6.62 -9.15 -8.53
CA VAL A 95 -7.64 -10.20 -8.53
C VAL A 95 -7.81 -10.68 -9.97
N VAL A 96 -7.39 -11.91 -10.22
CA VAL A 96 -7.66 -12.63 -11.47
C VAL A 96 -9.08 -13.21 -11.35
N PRO A 97 -10.03 -12.88 -12.24
CA PRO A 97 -11.37 -13.47 -12.19
C PRO A 97 -11.33 -15.01 -12.23
N ASP A 98 -12.31 -15.67 -11.61
CA ASP A 98 -12.33 -17.14 -11.46
C ASP A 98 -12.25 -17.90 -12.80
N ASP A 99 -12.79 -17.33 -13.88
CA ASP A 99 -12.78 -17.92 -15.23
C ASP A 99 -11.55 -17.54 -16.07
N TRP A 100 -10.54 -16.87 -15.50
CA TRP A 100 -9.35 -16.41 -16.22
C TRP A 100 -8.15 -17.32 -15.98
N VAL A 101 -7.37 -17.54 -17.04
CA VAL A 101 -6.09 -18.26 -16.97
C VAL A 101 -4.94 -17.27 -17.19
N MET A 102 -3.99 -17.25 -16.25
CA MET A 102 -2.78 -16.43 -16.40
C MET A 102 -1.88 -16.96 -17.52
N VAL A 103 -1.47 -16.08 -18.41
CA VAL A 103 -0.52 -16.38 -19.50
C VAL A 103 0.69 -15.45 -19.46
N PRO A 104 1.91 -15.92 -19.76
CA PRO A 104 3.09 -15.07 -19.77
C PRO A 104 3.02 -14.04 -20.90
N LYS A 105 3.39 -12.78 -20.65
CA LYS A 105 3.41 -11.70 -21.66
C LYS A 105 4.24 -12.02 -22.91
N GLU A 106 5.24 -12.89 -22.78
CA GLU A 106 5.98 -13.44 -23.90
C GLU A 106 5.70 -14.95 -23.99
N PRO A 107 5.06 -15.43 -25.08
CA PRO A 107 4.76 -16.85 -25.22
C PRO A 107 6.04 -17.68 -25.24
N THR A 108 6.04 -18.79 -24.52
CA THR A 108 7.17 -19.71 -24.54
C THR A 108 7.29 -20.39 -25.92
N ARG A 109 8.49 -20.87 -26.26
CA ARG A 109 8.73 -21.61 -27.51
C ARG A 109 7.80 -22.83 -27.65
N GLN A 110 7.45 -23.49 -26.55
CA GLN A 110 6.54 -24.63 -26.54
C GLN A 110 5.10 -24.21 -26.88
N MET A 111 4.61 -23.10 -26.32
CA MET A 111 3.29 -22.54 -26.68
C MET A 111 3.22 -22.16 -28.16
N MET A 112 4.27 -21.50 -28.66
CA MET A 112 4.39 -21.15 -30.09
C MET A 112 4.35 -22.39 -31.00
N ALA A 113 5.04 -23.47 -30.61
CA ALA A 113 5.05 -24.72 -31.36
C ALA A 113 3.66 -25.38 -31.38
N GLN A 114 2.98 -25.43 -30.23
CA GLN A 114 1.61 -25.97 -30.14
C GLN A 114 0.62 -25.17 -31.01
N GLY A 115 0.66 -23.84 -30.95
CA GLY A 115 -0.17 -22.99 -31.80
C GLY A 115 0.08 -23.21 -33.29
N HIS A 116 1.33 -23.41 -33.69
CA HIS A 116 1.70 -23.73 -35.06
C HIS A 116 1.15 -25.09 -35.52
N PHE A 117 1.21 -26.12 -34.67
CA PHE A 117 0.63 -27.43 -34.98
C PHE A 117 -0.90 -27.40 -35.05
N ALA A 118 -1.56 -26.67 -34.14
CA ALA A 118 -3.02 -26.49 -34.15
C ALA A 118 -3.50 -25.84 -35.45
N MET A 119 -2.69 -24.95 -36.02
CA MET A 119 -2.97 -24.26 -37.29
C MET A 119 -2.48 -25.03 -38.54
N LYS A 120 -2.28 -26.36 -38.42
CA LYS A 120 -1.84 -27.26 -39.51
C LYS A 120 -0.56 -26.78 -40.23
N GLY A 121 0.37 -26.20 -39.49
CA GLY A 121 1.67 -25.81 -40.05
C GLY A 121 1.70 -24.47 -40.79
N THR A 122 0.69 -23.61 -40.65
CA THR A 122 0.80 -22.23 -41.19
C THR A 122 1.90 -21.41 -40.51
N ASP A 123 2.39 -20.39 -41.21
CA ASP A 123 3.48 -19.48 -40.83
C ASP A 123 3.60 -19.22 -39.32
N ARG A 124 4.72 -19.67 -38.72
CA ARG A 124 5.07 -19.50 -37.30
C ARG A 124 4.99 -18.05 -36.84
N GLY A 125 5.21 -17.10 -37.74
CA GLY A 125 5.15 -15.66 -37.45
C GLY A 125 3.72 -15.13 -37.23
N LYS A 126 2.68 -15.83 -37.70
CA LYS A 126 1.28 -15.40 -37.54
C LYS A 126 0.82 -15.47 -36.09
N PHE A 127 1.15 -16.55 -35.38
CA PHE A 127 0.74 -16.71 -33.97
C PHE A 127 1.32 -15.61 -33.09
N ARG A 128 2.59 -15.25 -33.28
CA ARG A 128 3.24 -14.17 -32.51
C ARG A 128 2.55 -12.83 -32.73
N ARG A 129 2.20 -12.51 -33.97
CA ARG A 129 1.49 -11.28 -34.33
C ARG A 129 0.09 -11.21 -33.71
N ILE A 130 -0.66 -12.32 -33.76
CA ILE A 130 -1.99 -12.41 -33.14
C ILE A 130 -1.89 -12.24 -31.62
N TYR A 131 -0.96 -12.95 -30.98
CA TYR A 131 -0.76 -12.85 -29.54
C TYR A 131 -0.40 -11.42 -29.10
N GLN A 132 0.52 -10.76 -29.83
CA GLN A 132 0.89 -9.38 -29.55
C GLN A 132 -0.31 -8.41 -29.69
N ALA A 133 -1.14 -8.61 -30.71
CA ALA A 133 -2.36 -7.82 -30.89
C ALA A 133 -3.35 -8.03 -29.74
N MET A 134 -3.53 -9.27 -29.27
CA MET A 134 -4.37 -9.58 -28.10
C MET A 134 -3.87 -8.91 -26.83
N ILE A 135 -2.55 -8.96 -26.56
CA ILE A 135 -1.96 -8.27 -25.40
C ILE A 135 -2.12 -6.75 -25.49
N THR A 136 -2.02 -6.19 -26.70
CA THR A 136 -2.19 -4.75 -26.93
C THR A 136 -3.65 -4.31 -26.72
N ALA A 137 -4.62 -5.17 -27.06
CA ALA A 137 -6.03 -4.91 -26.86
C ALA A 137 -6.53 -5.25 -25.45
N ALA A 138 -5.73 -5.92 -24.62
CA ALA A 138 -6.12 -6.31 -23.28
C ALA A 138 -6.32 -5.06 -22.40
N PRO A 139 -7.40 -4.99 -21.60
CA PRO A 139 -7.65 -3.85 -20.73
C PRO A 139 -6.58 -3.74 -19.63
N ASP A 140 -6.09 -2.52 -19.39
CA ASP A 140 -5.21 -2.19 -18.25
C ASP A 140 -6.02 -2.31 -16.94
N LEU A 141 -6.11 -3.50 -16.36
CA LEU A 141 -6.85 -3.75 -15.10
C LEU A 141 -6.29 -2.99 -13.86
N ASN A 142 -5.21 -2.21 -14.00
CA ASN A 142 -4.54 -1.51 -12.89
C ASN A 142 -4.47 0.02 -13.03
N LYS A 143 -5.25 0.64 -13.92
CA LYS A 143 -5.50 2.10 -13.82
C LYS A 143 -6.83 2.29 -13.13
N GLY A 144 -6.79 2.37 -11.80
CA GLY A 144 -7.92 2.84 -11.01
C GLY A 144 -8.37 4.20 -11.54
N GLY A 145 -9.50 4.23 -12.22
CA GLY A 145 -10.20 5.44 -12.58
C GLY A 145 -10.77 6.07 -11.31
N ILE A 146 -9.97 6.87 -10.62
CA ILE A 146 -10.47 8.06 -9.94
C ILE A 146 -10.42 9.16 -11.00
N ASN A 147 -11.48 9.24 -11.80
CA ASN A 147 -11.84 10.49 -12.44
C ASN A 147 -13.33 10.68 -12.16
N ALA A 148 -13.58 11.62 -11.25
CA ALA A 148 -14.85 12.30 -11.13
C ALA A 148 -15.12 13.06 -12.43
N GLU A 149 -16.34 12.94 -12.93
CA GLU A 149 -17.18 14.01 -13.46
C GLU A 149 -18.63 13.50 -13.57
#